data_AF-A0A523M3F8-F1
#
_entry.id   AF-A0A523M3F8-F1
#
_cell.length_a   1.000
_cell.length_b   1.000
_cell.length_c   1.000
_cell.angle_alpha   90.00
_cell.angle_beta   90.00
_cell.angle_gamma   90.00
#
_symmetry.space_group_name_H-M   'P 1'
#
loop_
_entity.id
_entity.type
_entity.pdbx_description
1 polymer ?
#
loop_
_entity_poly.entity_id
_entity_poly.type
_entity_poly.pdbx_seq_one_letter_code
_entity_poly.pdbx_strand_id
1 'polypeptide(L)'
;MKCLYTFRSSAFVPTVVVGMVAGLLLGGCVSQTVRSVDMTPPQQAESTVPENMLLDVGVAVFDPNVPEDYDKQIEENIAPEVRRAESNYIAYYLKNLLQSTGNWGAVRVVPRATNAVDLIVSGSILHSDGERLELAVAVTDAGGRVWFSKSYKALASKYAYDPSVPANIDPFQSLYRRVADDMAKHLHNLDPDQIIEIRRIAEMKFARDFSPDAFAEHVAETRSGETVLLRLPAENDPMLGRVRKVREREYVFIDTLDEYFAEFHASMQSPYQDWRQATFDEAIARQQLLAQARARTFAGIVGIVAGIAAQTSDNSAIQTAGTIGIIGGAMILKSGLAKRAEAKIHAEVLQELGTSAEAEITPHTMELENQTVRLTGTVDAQYEELRRILRVLYYEEIGLALPEDAQPLPGDSAANDSASDSNDTSET
;
A
#
# COMPACT_ATOMS: atom_id res chain seq x y z
N MET A 1 -11.42 -13.62 -84.23
CA MET A 1 -12.68 -13.06 -84.76
C MET A 1 -13.20 -12.02 -83.77
N LYS A 2 -13.30 -10.77 -84.22
CA LYS A 2 -13.80 -9.63 -83.46
C LYS A 2 -15.33 -9.70 -83.40
N CYS A 3 -15.91 -9.46 -82.24
CA CYS A 3 -17.29 -8.98 -82.17
C CYS A 3 -17.30 -7.75 -81.26
N LEU A 4 -17.37 -6.57 -81.88
CA LEU A 4 -17.69 -5.33 -81.19
C LEU A 4 -19.16 -5.38 -80.77
N TYR A 5 -19.45 -4.99 -79.53
CA TYR A 5 -20.68 -4.30 -79.20
C TYR A 5 -20.34 -3.11 -78.31
N THR A 6 -20.46 -1.93 -78.90
CA THR A 6 -20.47 -0.64 -78.20
C THR A 6 -21.75 -0.52 -77.39
N PHE A 7 -21.63 -0.30 -76.08
CA PHE A 7 -22.71 0.29 -75.28
C PHE A 7 -22.17 1.58 -74.65
N ARG A 8 -22.77 2.69 -75.06
CA ARG A 8 -22.53 4.03 -74.53
C ARG A 8 -23.67 4.35 -73.58
N SER A 9 -23.33 4.94 -72.43
CA SER A 9 -24.14 5.84 -71.59
C SER A 9 -24.39 5.37 -70.14
N SER A 10 -23.91 6.24 -69.25
CA SER A 10 -24.53 6.70 -68.01
C SER A 10 -24.81 5.70 -66.89
N ALA A 11 -23.85 5.58 -65.98
CA ALA A 11 -24.15 5.49 -64.55
C ALA A 11 -23.03 6.21 -63.78
N PHE A 12 -23.23 7.50 -63.52
CA PHE A 12 -22.47 8.26 -62.53
C PHE A 12 -22.84 7.67 -61.16
N VAL A 13 -22.06 6.70 -60.69
CA VAL A 13 -22.10 6.32 -59.28
C VAL A 13 -21.58 7.53 -58.51
N PRO A 14 -22.36 8.15 -57.60
CA PRO A 14 -21.91 9.35 -56.94
C PRO A 14 -20.77 8.95 -56.02
N THR A 15 -19.57 9.48 -56.29
CA THR A 15 -18.34 9.32 -55.51
C THR A 15 -18.52 9.67 -54.02
N VAL A 16 -19.61 10.39 -53.69
CA VAL A 16 -20.04 10.75 -52.33
C VAL A 16 -20.50 9.53 -51.51
N VAL A 17 -21.10 8.51 -52.13
CA VAL A 17 -21.59 7.32 -51.40
C VAL A 17 -20.43 6.42 -50.95
N VAL A 18 -19.35 6.37 -51.73
CA VAL A 18 -18.14 5.59 -51.40
C VAL A 18 -17.35 6.23 -50.25
N GLY A 19 -17.30 7.57 -50.18
CA GLY A 19 -16.65 8.29 -49.08
C GLY A 19 -17.37 8.15 -47.74
N MET A 20 -18.71 8.08 -47.75
CA MET A 20 -19.51 7.97 -46.52
C MET A 20 -19.45 6.56 -45.90
N VAL A 21 -19.27 5.51 -46.71
CA VAL A 21 -19.09 4.12 -46.21
C VAL A 21 -17.67 3.89 -45.70
N ALA A 22 -16.65 4.54 -46.28
CA ALA A 22 -15.25 4.40 -45.84
C ALA A 22 -14.99 5.06 -44.46
N GLY A 23 -15.70 6.13 -44.11
CA GLY A 23 -15.59 6.77 -42.78
C GLY A 23 -16.19 5.97 -41.62
N LEU A 24 -17.17 5.09 -41.90
CA LEU A 24 -17.83 4.24 -40.89
C LEU A 24 -16.98 3.02 -40.46
N LEU A 25 -15.97 2.64 -41.25
CA LEU A 25 -15.13 1.46 -40.99
C LEU A 25 -13.91 1.74 -40.08
N LEU A 26 -13.63 3.00 -39.72
CA LEU A 26 -12.48 3.37 -38.87
C LEU A 26 -12.78 3.41 -37.36
N GLY A 27 -14.00 3.10 -36.92
CA GLY A 27 -14.45 3.22 -35.52
C GLY A 27 -14.38 1.95 -34.66
N GLY A 28 -13.67 0.90 -35.08
CA GLY A 28 -13.95 -0.46 -34.58
C GLY A 28 -12.84 -1.25 -33.88
N CYS A 29 -11.62 -0.73 -33.69
CA CYS A 29 -10.61 -1.48 -32.92
C CYS A 29 -10.74 -1.21 -31.42
N VAL A 30 -11.74 -1.83 -30.77
CA VAL A 30 -11.72 -2.01 -29.31
C VAL A 30 -10.79 -3.19 -29.03
N SER A 31 -9.53 -2.88 -28.67
CA SER A 31 -8.60 -3.88 -28.17
C SER A 31 -9.01 -4.27 -26.75
N GLN A 32 -9.65 -5.42 -26.61
CA GLN A 32 -9.96 -6.01 -25.30
C GLN A 32 -8.71 -6.76 -24.82
N THR A 33 -7.91 -6.12 -23.96
CA THR A 33 -6.74 -6.77 -23.37
C THR A 33 -7.18 -7.72 -22.26
N VAL A 34 -7.10 -9.03 -22.52
CA VAL A 34 -7.28 -10.04 -21.48
C VAL A 34 -6.03 -9.99 -20.59
N ARG A 35 -6.20 -9.48 -19.37
CA ARG A 35 -5.16 -9.52 -18.34
C ARG A 35 -5.26 -10.85 -17.60
N SER A 36 -4.13 -11.46 -17.25
CA SER A 36 -4.08 -12.62 -16.35
C SER A 36 -3.34 -12.22 -15.08
N VAL A 37 -3.66 -12.86 -13.96
CA VAL A 37 -2.87 -12.68 -12.73
C VAL A 37 -1.49 -13.30 -12.94
N ASP A 38 -0.45 -12.51 -12.70
CA ASP A 38 0.93 -12.99 -12.73
C ASP A 38 1.21 -13.74 -11.43
N MET A 39 1.21 -15.08 -11.54
CA MET A 39 1.45 -16.01 -10.42
C MET A 39 2.92 -16.36 -10.24
N THR A 40 3.84 -15.63 -10.88
CA THR A 40 5.28 -15.89 -10.75
C THR A 40 5.67 -15.70 -9.27
N PRO A 41 6.35 -16.68 -8.64
CA PRO A 41 6.82 -16.50 -7.27
C PRO A 41 7.88 -15.39 -7.21
N PRO A 42 8.01 -14.68 -6.06
CA PRO A 42 9.09 -13.72 -5.86
C PRO A 42 10.46 -14.41 -5.92
N GLN A 43 11.51 -13.61 -6.18
CA GLN A 43 12.89 -14.09 -6.16
C GLN A 43 13.22 -14.77 -4.83
N GLN A 44 13.58 -16.05 -4.89
CA GLN A 44 13.94 -16.88 -3.75
C GLN A 44 15.44 -16.85 -3.52
N ALA A 45 15.87 -17.14 -2.28
CA ALA A 45 17.28 -17.32 -1.96
C ALA A 45 17.88 -18.48 -2.79
N GLU A 46 18.97 -18.22 -3.51
CA GLU A 46 19.62 -19.22 -4.39
C GLU A 46 20.35 -20.32 -3.59
N SER A 47 20.73 -20.03 -2.34
CA SER A 47 21.41 -20.95 -1.44
C SER A 47 21.15 -20.57 0.01
N THR A 48 21.52 -21.44 0.95
CA THR A 48 21.41 -21.15 2.38
C THR A 48 22.32 -19.97 2.74
N VAL A 49 21.72 -18.80 2.98
CA VAL A 49 22.42 -17.60 3.41
C VAL A 49 22.82 -17.74 4.88
N PRO A 50 24.08 -17.48 5.26
CA PRO A 50 24.49 -17.48 6.66
C PRO A 50 23.63 -16.52 7.50
N GLU A 51 23.28 -16.91 8.73
CA GLU A 51 22.39 -16.11 9.59
C GLU A 51 22.93 -14.70 9.86
N ASN A 52 24.25 -14.54 9.96
CA ASN A 52 24.92 -13.24 10.14
C ASN A 52 24.85 -12.34 8.89
N MET A 53 24.39 -12.85 7.76
CA MET A 53 24.22 -12.14 6.48
C MET A 53 22.76 -11.80 6.19
N LEU A 54 21.83 -12.27 7.01
CA LEU A 54 20.42 -11.95 6.91
C LEU A 54 20.11 -10.61 7.59
N LEU A 55 19.24 -9.79 7.00
CA LEU A 55 18.75 -8.55 7.61
C LEU A 55 17.32 -8.76 8.11
N ASP A 56 17.06 -8.33 9.34
CA ASP A 56 15.72 -8.34 9.92
C ASP A 56 14.89 -7.17 9.37
N VAL A 57 13.64 -7.43 8.99
CA VAL A 57 12.77 -6.48 8.29
C VAL A 57 11.52 -6.16 9.11
N GLY A 58 11.29 -4.89 9.39
CA GLY A 58 10.02 -4.38 9.87
C GLY A 58 9.18 -3.82 8.72
N VAL A 59 8.00 -4.38 8.50
CA VAL A 59 6.99 -3.81 7.59
C VAL A 59 6.07 -2.92 8.42
N ALA A 60 6.19 -1.61 8.24
CA ALA A 60 5.32 -0.67 8.93
C ALA A 60 3.87 -0.82 8.47
N VAL A 61 2.91 -0.53 9.34
CA VAL A 61 1.52 -0.33 8.92
C VAL A 61 1.49 0.82 7.92
N PHE A 62 0.87 0.60 6.76
CA PHE A 62 0.91 1.57 5.67
C PHE A 62 0.07 2.80 6.03
N ASP A 63 0.45 3.97 5.53
CA ASP A 63 -0.37 5.15 5.62
C ASP A 63 -1.63 4.97 4.75
N PRO A 64 -2.85 5.02 5.34
CA PRO A 64 -4.09 4.90 4.60
C PRO A 64 -4.27 6.05 3.59
N ASN A 65 -3.60 7.19 3.81
CA ASN A 65 -3.65 8.36 2.94
C ASN A 65 -5.11 8.81 2.66
N VAL A 66 -5.92 8.83 3.72
CA VAL A 66 -7.31 9.30 3.68
C VAL A 66 -7.30 10.82 3.82
N PRO A 67 -7.83 11.59 2.84
CA PRO A 67 -7.93 13.04 2.96
C PRO A 67 -8.80 13.45 4.15
N GLU A 68 -8.42 14.49 4.90
CA GLU A 68 -9.29 15.03 5.97
C GLU A 68 -10.58 15.66 5.43
N ASP A 69 -10.54 16.14 4.18
CA ASP A 69 -11.66 16.77 3.49
C ASP A 69 -12.64 15.72 2.97
N TYR A 70 -13.85 15.73 3.52
CA TYR A 70 -14.92 14.81 3.15
C TYR A 70 -15.31 14.92 1.66
N ASP A 71 -15.27 16.12 1.07
CA ASP A 71 -15.59 16.29 -0.34
C ASP A 71 -14.56 15.58 -1.24
N LYS A 72 -13.29 15.55 -0.82
CA LYS A 72 -12.23 14.79 -1.52
C LYS A 72 -12.40 13.29 -1.36
N GLN A 73 -12.80 12.81 -0.17
CA GLN A 73 -13.09 11.39 0.02
C GLN A 73 -14.20 10.91 -0.94
N ILE A 74 -15.26 11.71 -1.10
CA ILE A 74 -16.33 11.45 -2.06
C ILE A 74 -15.82 11.50 -3.50
N GLU A 75 -15.06 12.54 -3.88
CA GLU A 75 -14.55 12.69 -5.24
C GLU A 75 -13.67 11.51 -5.67
N GLU A 76 -12.84 11.02 -4.75
CA GLU A 76 -11.90 9.92 -4.96
C GLU A 76 -12.49 8.54 -4.66
N ASN A 77 -13.75 8.46 -4.19
CA ASN A 77 -14.42 7.24 -3.73
C ASN A 77 -13.63 6.47 -2.67
N ILE A 78 -13.10 7.18 -1.68
CA ILE A 78 -12.35 6.60 -0.56
C ILE A 78 -13.34 6.29 0.56
N ALA A 79 -13.41 5.02 0.95
CA ALA A 79 -14.07 4.57 2.18
C ALA A 79 -13.03 4.54 3.31
N PRO A 80 -13.07 5.48 4.28
CA PRO A 80 -12.03 5.63 5.28
C PRO A 80 -11.76 4.37 6.11
N GLU A 81 -12.78 3.65 6.59
CA GLU A 81 -12.56 2.47 7.44
C GLU A 81 -12.01 1.28 6.64
N VAL A 82 -12.46 1.12 5.39
CA VAL A 82 -11.86 0.14 4.46
C VAL A 82 -10.39 0.48 4.26
N ARG A 83 -10.06 1.75 4.00
CA ARG A 83 -8.67 2.16 3.73
C ARG A 83 -7.74 1.97 4.94
N ARG A 84 -8.23 2.19 6.17
CA ARG A 84 -7.48 1.86 7.39
C ARG A 84 -7.29 0.36 7.58
N ALA A 85 -8.27 -0.45 7.21
CA ALA A 85 -8.14 -1.90 7.24
C ALA A 85 -7.13 -2.40 6.19
N GLU A 86 -7.14 -1.82 4.98
CA GLU A 86 -6.19 -2.08 3.91
C GLU A 86 -4.74 -1.83 4.36
N SER A 87 -4.50 -0.77 5.13
CA SER A 87 -3.16 -0.47 5.67
C SER A 87 -2.54 -1.63 6.46
N ASN A 88 -3.34 -2.29 7.29
CA ASN A 88 -2.91 -3.44 8.09
C ASN A 88 -2.81 -4.72 7.23
N TYR A 89 -3.82 -4.94 6.36
CA TYR A 89 -3.87 -6.10 5.48
C TYR A 89 -2.68 -6.16 4.52
N ILE A 90 -2.37 -5.03 3.87
CA ILE A 90 -1.27 -4.89 2.90
C ILE A 90 0.09 -5.10 3.59
N ALA A 91 0.28 -4.52 4.78
CA ALA A 91 1.50 -4.69 5.55
C ALA A 91 1.75 -6.15 5.91
N TYR A 92 0.73 -6.84 6.43
CA TYR A 92 0.84 -8.25 6.80
C TYR A 92 1.04 -9.17 5.58
N TYR A 93 0.32 -8.92 4.47
CA TYR A 93 0.52 -9.68 3.23
C TYR A 93 1.96 -9.52 2.70
N LEU A 94 2.48 -8.29 2.66
CA LEU A 94 3.85 -8.03 2.23
C LEU A 94 4.87 -8.71 3.16
N LYS A 95 4.65 -8.66 4.47
CA LYS A 95 5.47 -9.34 5.47
C LYS A 95 5.56 -10.84 5.19
N ASN A 96 4.43 -11.51 4.98
CA ASN A 96 4.42 -12.95 4.68
C ASN A 96 5.08 -13.28 3.34
N LEU A 97 4.88 -12.43 2.33
CA LEU A 97 5.53 -12.61 1.04
C LEU A 97 7.06 -12.51 1.19
N LEU A 98 7.56 -11.48 1.87
CA LEU A 98 9.00 -11.30 2.13
C LEU A 98 9.55 -12.49 2.92
N GLN A 99 8.89 -12.90 4.00
CA GLN A 99 9.28 -14.05 4.80
C GLN A 99 9.37 -15.34 3.96
N SER A 100 8.42 -15.54 3.05
CA SER A 100 8.40 -16.73 2.17
C SER A 100 9.54 -16.79 1.16
N THR A 101 10.30 -15.70 0.95
CA THR A 101 11.42 -15.67 -0.01
C THR A 101 12.71 -16.28 0.52
N GLY A 102 12.85 -16.40 1.84
CA GLY A 102 14.08 -16.86 2.49
C GLY A 102 15.30 -15.94 2.33
N ASN A 103 15.13 -14.73 1.78
CA ASN A 103 16.22 -13.75 1.59
C ASN A 103 16.52 -12.92 2.85
N TRP A 104 15.64 -12.99 3.85
CA TRP A 104 15.62 -12.10 5.02
C TRP A 104 15.77 -12.90 6.30
N GLY A 105 16.13 -12.20 7.38
CA GLY A 105 16.05 -12.75 8.71
C GLY A 105 14.58 -12.85 9.13
N ALA A 106 14.29 -12.40 10.33
CA ALA A 106 12.91 -12.29 10.76
C ALA A 106 12.22 -11.08 10.08
N VAL A 107 11.04 -11.32 9.52
CA VAL A 107 10.18 -10.29 8.93
C VAL A 107 8.95 -10.14 9.81
N ARG A 108 8.63 -8.91 10.25
CA ARG A 108 7.56 -8.64 11.21
C ARG A 108 6.75 -7.43 10.79
N VAL A 109 5.47 -7.39 11.16
CA VAL A 109 4.71 -6.14 11.10
C VAL A 109 5.09 -5.26 12.28
N VAL A 110 5.44 -4.00 12.01
CA VAL A 110 5.83 -3.03 13.05
C VAL A 110 4.83 -1.87 13.07
N PRO A 111 3.86 -1.85 14.00
CA PRO A 111 2.87 -0.77 14.07
C PRO A 111 3.49 0.58 14.48
N ARG A 112 4.71 0.57 15.00
CA ARG A 112 5.48 1.75 15.41
C ARG A 112 6.93 1.64 14.96
N ALA A 113 7.57 2.79 14.79
CA ALA A 113 8.99 2.84 14.52
C ALA A 113 9.77 2.16 15.66
N THR A 114 10.65 1.24 15.30
CA THR A 114 11.57 0.56 16.23
C THR A 114 12.97 0.53 15.63
N ASN A 115 13.98 0.64 16.50
CA ASN A 115 15.38 0.43 16.14
C ASN A 115 15.82 -1.04 16.33
N ALA A 116 14.89 -1.95 16.61
CA ALA A 116 15.17 -3.37 16.77
C ALA A 116 15.37 -4.11 15.44
N VAL A 117 14.96 -3.54 14.30
CA VAL A 117 15.10 -4.15 12.98
C VAL A 117 16.16 -3.46 12.14
N ASP A 118 16.69 -4.17 11.15
CA ASP A 118 17.76 -3.67 10.27
C ASP A 118 17.22 -2.83 9.11
N LEU A 119 16.01 -3.16 8.63
CA LEU A 119 15.31 -2.47 7.55
C LEU A 119 13.88 -2.14 7.94
N ILE A 120 13.40 -0.96 7.52
CA ILE A 120 11.99 -0.57 7.61
C ILE A 120 11.43 -0.41 6.22
N VAL A 121 10.34 -1.13 5.95
CA VAL A 121 9.49 -0.93 4.77
C VAL A 121 8.31 -0.08 5.19
N SER A 122 8.19 1.12 4.63
CA SER A 122 7.03 1.99 4.82
C SER A 122 6.31 2.22 3.49
N GLY A 123 5.04 2.59 3.55
CA GLY A 123 4.31 2.94 2.34
C GLY A 123 3.02 3.68 2.60
N SER A 124 2.45 4.21 1.54
CA SER A 124 1.14 4.87 1.53
C SER A 124 0.28 4.34 0.39
N ILE A 125 -1.03 4.24 0.65
CA ILE A 125 -2.00 3.75 -0.33
C ILE A 125 -2.44 4.94 -1.19
N LEU A 126 -1.94 5.01 -2.43
CA LEU A 126 -2.28 6.08 -3.37
C LEU A 126 -3.64 5.84 -4.03
N HIS A 127 -3.98 4.58 -4.28
CA HIS A 127 -5.27 4.17 -4.83
C HIS A 127 -5.54 2.71 -4.50
N SER A 128 -6.77 2.39 -4.11
CA SER A 128 -7.21 1.00 -3.93
C SER A 128 -8.68 0.86 -4.31
N ASP A 129 -8.95 0.01 -5.29
CA ASP A 129 -10.25 -0.54 -5.62
C ASP A 129 -10.07 -1.95 -6.20
N GLY A 130 -11.17 -2.61 -6.57
CA GLY A 130 -11.15 -3.93 -7.19
C GLY A 130 -10.36 -4.02 -8.50
N GLU A 131 -10.21 -2.96 -9.29
CA GLU A 131 -9.43 -2.99 -10.53
C GLU A 131 -7.97 -2.65 -10.29
N ARG A 132 -7.67 -1.70 -9.42
CA ARG A 132 -6.37 -1.04 -9.33
C ARG A 132 -5.91 -0.93 -7.89
N LEU A 133 -4.66 -1.32 -7.66
CA LEU A 133 -3.91 -1.01 -6.46
C LEU A 133 -2.67 -0.19 -6.83
N GLU A 134 -2.44 0.91 -6.13
CA GLU A 134 -1.29 1.78 -6.29
C GLU A 134 -0.71 2.16 -4.93
N LEU A 135 0.54 1.78 -4.69
CA LEU A 135 1.25 2.00 -3.42
C LEU A 135 2.52 2.82 -3.67
N ALA A 136 2.75 3.85 -2.86
CA ALA A 136 4.08 4.42 -2.71
C ALA A 136 4.80 3.64 -1.62
N VAL A 137 5.97 3.08 -1.91
CA VAL A 137 6.75 2.28 -0.95
C VAL A 137 8.16 2.82 -0.87
N ALA A 138 8.65 2.96 0.36
CA ALA A 138 10.02 3.31 0.68
C ALA A 138 10.65 2.23 1.56
N VAL A 139 11.92 1.93 1.31
CA VAL A 139 12.70 1.00 2.14
C VAL A 139 13.92 1.74 2.65
N THR A 140 14.09 1.76 3.97
CA THR A 140 15.15 2.50 4.66
C THR A 140 15.92 1.57 5.57
N ASP A 141 17.24 1.62 5.53
CA ASP A 141 18.08 0.85 6.45
C ASP A 141 18.21 1.50 7.83
N ALA A 142 18.76 0.76 8.80
CA ALA A 142 18.99 1.25 10.15
C ALA A 142 19.89 2.50 10.21
N GLY A 143 20.75 2.69 9.21
CA GLY A 143 21.57 3.90 9.01
C GLY A 143 20.78 5.10 8.51
N GLY A 144 19.50 4.96 8.19
CA GLY A 144 18.67 6.03 7.62
C GLY A 144 18.84 6.21 6.12
N ARG A 145 19.57 5.31 5.44
CA ARG A 145 19.74 5.36 3.98
C ARG A 145 18.53 4.75 3.31
N VAL A 146 17.92 5.50 2.40
CA VAL A 146 16.79 5.04 1.60
C VAL A 146 17.32 4.18 0.45
N TRP A 147 17.03 2.88 0.48
CA TRP A 147 17.36 1.95 -0.60
C TRP A 147 16.63 2.30 -1.89
N PHE A 148 15.33 2.62 -1.77
CA PHE A 148 14.51 3.20 -2.81
C PHE A 148 13.23 3.80 -2.24
N SER A 149 12.63 4.71 -3.02
CA SER A 149 11.25 5.18 -2.84
C SER A 149 10.58 5.20 -4.22
N LYS A 150 9.55 4.37 -4.41
CA LYS A 150 8.92 4.14 -5.72
C LYS A 150 7.40 3.98 -5.59
N SER A 151 6.67 4.34 -6.65
CA SER A 151 5.26 3.99 -6.81
C SER A 151 5.12 2.69 -7.59
N TYR A 152 4.33 1.76 -7.04
CA TYR A 152 4.01 0.48 -7.65
C TYR A 152 2.52 0.44 -7.98
N LYS A 153 2.19 0.09 -9.23
CA LYS A 153 0.81 -0.03 -9.70
C LYS A 153 0.52 -1.41 -10.26
N ALA A 154 -0.57 -2.02 -9.84
CA ALA A 154 -1.09 -3.24 -10.42
C ALA A 154 -2.56 -3.08 -10.83
N LEU A 155 -2.93 -3.84 -11.86
CA LEU A 155 -4.31 -3.94 -12.33
C LEU A 155 -4.75 -5.39 -12.19
N ALA A 156 -5.84 -5.62 -11.47
CA ALA A 156 -6.45 -6.93 -11.36
C ALA A 156 -7.04 -7.33 -12.73
N SER A 157 -7.05 -8.64 -12.96
CA SER A 157 -7.86 -9.22 -14.03
C SER A 157 -9.25 -9.53 -13.54
N LYS A 158 -10.22 -9.62 -14.44
CA LYS A 158 -11.58 -10.10 -14.10
C LYS A 158 -11.54 -11.48 -13.41
N TYR A 159 -10.60 -12.33 -13.80
CA TYR A 159 -10.46 -13.69 -13.27
C TYR A 159 -9.75 -13.73 -11.91
N ALA A 160 -9.21 -12.62 -11.42
CA ALA A 160 -8.50 -12.58 -10.13
C ALA A 160 -9.44 -12.82 -8.93
N TYR A 161 -10.74 -12.66 -9.14
CA TYR A 161 -11.80 -12.86 -8.14
C TYR A 161 -12.59 -14.16 -8.40
N ASP A 162 -12.16 -15.00 -9.35
CA ASP A 162 -12.85 -16.25 -9.63
C ASP A 162 -12.65 -17.24 -8.47
N PRO A 163 -13.69 -18.00 -8.06
CA PRO A 163 -13.56 -19.01 -7.01
C PRO A 163 -12.51 -20.10 -7.29
N SER A 164 -12.07 -20.25 -8.55
CA SER A 164 -10.97 -21.14 -8.93
C SER A 164 -9.58 -20.63 -8.57
N VAL A 165 -9.42 -19.33 -8.28
CA VAL A 165 -8.16 -18.78 -7.78
C VAL A 165 -7.99 -19.18 -6.31
N PRO A 166 -6.84 -19.77 -5.94
CA PRO A 166 -6.54 -20.07 -4.55
C PRO A 166 -6.68 -18.84 -3.65
N ALA A 167 -7.38 -18.99 -2.53
CA ALA A 167 -7.70 -17.87 -1.65
C ALA A 167 -6.45 -17.18 -1.06
N ASN A 168 -5.30 -17.86 -1.03
CA ASN A 168 -4.02 -17.33 -0.56
C ASN A 168 -3.28 -16.48 -1.62
N ILE A 169 -3.81 -16.36 -2.83
CA ILE A 169 -3.22 -15.54 -3.89
C ILE A 169 -4.00 -14.23 -4.00
N ASP A 170 -3.32 -13.13 -3.69
CA ASP A 170 -3.91 -11.80 -3.82
C ASP A 170 -4.03 -11.38 -5.30
N PRO A 171 -5.15 -10.76 -5.71
CA PRO A 171 -5.35 -10.18 -7.05
C PRO A 171 -4.22 -9.26 -7.52
N PHE A 172 -3.53 -8.61 -6.59
CA PHE A 172 -2.41 -7.70 -6.83
C PHE A 172 -1.05 -8.30 -6.48
N GLN A 173 -0.91 -9.64 -6.39
CA GLN A 173 0.36 -10.32 -6.07
C GLN A 173 1.57 -9.78 -6.86
N SER A 174 1.39 -9.44 -8.13
CA SER A 174 2.45 -8.86 -8.98
C SER A 174 3.04 -7.56 -8.42
N LEU A 175 2.26 -6.77 -7.68
CA LEU A 175 2.70 -5.55 -7.00
C LEU A 175 3.67 -5.91 -5.88
N TYR A 176 3.21 -6.74 -4.94
CA TYR A 176 4.01 -7.17 -3.79
C TYR A 176 5.28 -7.89 -4.21
N ARG A 177 5.20 -8.72 -5.25
CA ARG A 177 6.35 -9.39 -5.86
C ARG A 177 7.40 -8.38 -6.31
N ARG A 178 7.01 -7.32 -7.03
CA ARG A 178 7.97 -6.31 -7.49
C ARG A 178 8.62 -5.55 -6.34
N VAL A 179 7.90 -5.31 -5.24
CA VAL A 179 8.49 -4.73 -4.02
C VAL A 179 9.55 -5.69 -3.46
N ALA A 180 9.21 -6.96 -3.30
CA ALA A 180 10.13 -7.98 -2.79
C ALA A 180 11.35 -8.19 -3.70
N ASP A 181 11.16 -8.24 -5.02
CA ASP A 181 12.22 -8.39 -6.02
C ASP A 181 13.16 -7.16 -6.02
N ASP A 182 12.62 -5.94 -5.89
CA ASP A 182 13.45 -4.72 -5.79
C ASP A 182 14.27 -4.69 -4.49
N MET A 183 13.69 -5.16 -3.37
CA MET A 183 14.42 -5.31 -2.10
C MET A 183 15.54 -6.36 -2.22
N ALA A 184 15.23 -7.56 -2.74
CA ALA A 184 16.20 -8.63 -2.92
C ALA A 184 17.34 -8.21 -3.86
N LYS A 185 16.99 -7.50 -4.96
CA LYS A 185 17.97 -6.92 -5.87
C LYS A 185 18.89 -5.92 -5.17
N HIS A 186 18.38 -5.08 -4.27
CA HIS A 186 19.22 -4.15 -3.52
C HIS A 186 20.16 -4.93 -2.57
N LEU A 187 19.62 -5.89 -1.81
CA LEU A 187 20.40 -6.76 -0.92
C LEU A 187 21.55 -7.46 -1.65
N HIS A 188 21.30 -8.01 -2.85
CA HIS A 188 22.32 -8.72 -3.64
C HIS A 188 23.43 -7.82 -4.19
N ASN A 189 23.22 -6.51 -4.23
CA ASN A 189 24.25 -5.55 -4.63
C ASN A 189 25.07 -5.02 -3.45
N LEU A 190 24.75 -5.43 -2.20
CA LEU A 190 25.52 -5.05 -1.03
C LEU A 190 26.70 -5.99 -0.83
N ASP A 191 27.85 -5.41 -0.51
CA ASP A 191 29.01 -6.15 -0.04
C ASP A 191 28.75 -6.69 1.37
N PRO A 192 29.36 -7.83 1.76
CA PRO A 192 29.19 -8.39 3.11
C PRO A 192 29.47 -7.42 4.26
N ASP A 193 30.47 -6.56 4.08
CA ASP A 193 30.82 -5.55 5.09
C ASP A 193 29.72 -4.50 5.27
N GLN A 194 28.97 -4.16 4.21
CA GLN A 194 27.84 -3.24 4.28
C GLN A 194 26.66 -3.85 5.03
N ILE A 195 26.39 -5.14 4.80
CA ILE A 195 25.35 -5.88 5.53
C ILE A 195 25.68 -5.90 7.02
N ILE A 196 26.94 -6.23 7.37
CA ILE A 196 27.41 -6.24 8.76
C ILE A 196 27.34 -4.83 9.37
N GLU A 197 27.68 -3.79 8.61
CA GLU A 197 27.59 -2.40 9.07
C GLU A 197 26.15 -2.00 9.39
N ILE A 198 25.17 -2.32 8.54
CA ILE A 198 23.75 -2.05 8.79
C ILE A 198 23.31 -2.67 10.12
N ARG A 199 23.63 -3.94 10.34
CA ARG A 199 23.27 -4.66 11.58
C ARG A 199 23.93 -4.05 12.82
N ARG A 200 25.19 -3.63 12.69
CA ARG A 200 25.92 -2.94 13.77
C ARG A 200 25.32 -1.58 14.08
N ILE A 201 24.92 -0.82 13.07
CA ILE A 201 24.23 0.46 13.27
C ILE A 201 22.88 0.21 13.97
N ALA A 202 22.09 -0.77 13.54
CA ALA A 202 20.85 -1.14 14.22
C ALA A 202 21.07 -1.47 15.69
N GLU A 203 22.05 -2.34 15.99
CA GLU A 203 22.41 -2.73 17.36
C GLU A 203 22.85 -1.53 18.21
N MET A 204 23.70 -0.64 17.67
CA MET A 204 24.17 0.53 18.41
C MET A 204 23.10 1.60 18.57
N LYS A 205 22.19 1.78 17.60
CA LYS A 205 21.03 2.67 17.76
C LYS A 205 20.10 2.16 18.85
N PHE A 206 19.80 0.87 18.84
CA PHE A 206 19.03 0.24 19.91
C PHE A 206 19.72 0.41 21.27
N ALA A 207 21.03 0.20 21.35
CA ALA A 207 21.81 0.37 22.57
C ALA A 207 21.82 1.82 23.07
N ARG A 208 21.98 2.79 22.15
CA ARG A 208 21.92 4.23 22.45
C ARG A 208 20.56 4.64 22.98
N ASP A 209 19.48 4.18 22.36
CA ASP A 209 18.12 4.50 22.80
C ASP A 209 17.82 3.92 24.19
N PHE A 210 18.39 2.76 24.50
CA PHE A 210 18.15 2.08 25.76
C PHE A 210 19.05 2.57 26.90
N SER A 211 20.32 2.83 26.62
CA SER A 211 21.31 3.35 27.58
C SER A 211 22.19 4.42 26.93
N PRO A 212 21.70 5.68 26.84
CA PRO A 212 22.43 6.77 26.24
C PRO A 212 23.80 7.01 26.88
N ASP A 213 23.90 6.91 28.21
CA ASP A 213 25.14 7.14 28.96
C ASP A 213 26.29 6.23 28.52
N ALA A 214 25.97 4.97 28.19
CA ALA A 214 26.96 3.99 27.76
C ALA A 214 27.23 4.06 26.25
N PHE A 215 26.21 4.38 25.44
CA PHE A 215 26.25 4.18 23.99
C PHE A 215 26.19 5.45 23.12
N ALA A 216 26.02 6.65 23.69
CA ALA A 216 25.89 7.91 22.94
C ALA A 216 27.02 8.17 21.93
N GLU A 217 28.25 7.77 22.25
CA GLU A 217 29.42 7.99 21.39
C GLU A 217 29.69 6.87 20.37
N HIS A 218 28.83 5.85 20.30
CA HIS A 218 29.03 4.71 19.39
C HIS A 218 28.48 4.98 17.99
N VAL A 219 27.45 5.82 17.91
CA VAL A 219 26.85 6.27 16.66
C VAL A 219 26.68 7.78 16.67
N ALA A 220 26.79 8.39 15.49
CA ALA A 220 26.49 9.81 15.33
C ALA A 220 25.54 10.02 14.16
N GLU A 221 24.66 11.02 14.32
CA GLU A 221 23.81 11.49 13.23
C GLU A 221 24.54 12.56 12.44
N THR A 222 24.55 12.40 11.13
CA THR A 222 25.11 13.35 10.18
C THR A 222 24.13 14.50 9.93
N ARG A 223 24.62 15.57 9.29
CA ARG A 223 23.78 16.73 8.92
C ARG A 223 22.65 16.38 7.93
N SER A 224 22.77 15.26 7.22
CA SER A 224 21.74 14.74 6.29
C SER A 224 20.72 13.81 6.98
N GLY A 225 20.88 13.51 8.27
CA GLY A 225 20.01 12.60 9.02
C GLY A 225 20.43 11.12 8.96
N GLU A 226 21.53 10.79 8.27
CA GLU A 226 22.07 9.43 8.27
C GLU A 226 22.86 9.15 9.56
N THR A 227 22.73 7.95 10.10
CA THR A 227 23.48 7.48 11.26
C THR A 227 24.74 6.75 10.81
N VAL A 228 25.89 7.17 11.34
CA VAL A 228 27.18 6.53 11.09
C VAL A 228 27.71 5.84 12.35
N LEU A 229 28.36 4.69 12.16
CA LEU A 229 29.04 3.97 13.22
C LEU A 229 30.40 4.62 13.50
N LEU A 230 30.63 5.05 14.75
CA LEU A 230 31.89 5.67 15.16
C LEU A 230 32.84 4.65 15.78
N ARG A 231 32.31 3.80 16.66
CA ARG A 231 33.08 2.76 17.38
C ARG A 231 32.16 1.64 17.81
N LEU A 232 32.76 0.48 18.06
CA LEU A 232 32.10 -0.68 18.64
C LEU A 232 32.65 -0.94 20.05
N PRO A 233 31.80 -1.38 20.99
CA PRO A 233 32.28 -1.97 22.24
C PRO A 233 33.07 -3.27 21.97
N ALA A 234 33.73 -3.79 23.00
CA ALA A 234 34.27 -5.14 22.92
C ALA A 234 33.14 -6.17 22.68
N GLU A 235 33.42 -7.24 21.94
CA GLU A 235 32.39 -8.24 21.59
C GLU A 235 31.72 -8.88 22.82
N ASN A 236 32.49 -9.04 23.90
CA ASN A 236 32.06 -9.57 25.19
C ASN A 236 31.75 -8.47 26.23
N ASP A 237 31.44 -7.25 25.77
CA ASP A 237 31.08 -6.16 26.66
C ASP A 237 29.81 -6.53 27.48
N PRO A 238 29.86 -6.48 28.83
CA PRO A 238 28.71 -6.86 29.65
C PRO A 238 27.49 -5.97 29.46
N MET A 239 27.66 -4.67 29.19
CA MET A 239 26.54 -3.75 28.94
C MET A 239 25.87 -4.08 27.61
N LEU A 240 26.67 -4.32 26.58
CA LEU A 240 26.14 -4.75 25.28
C LEU A 240 25.38 -6.09 25.39
N GLY A 241 25.91 -7.02 26.18
CA GLY A 241 25.23 -8.29 26.47
C GLY A 241 23.85 -8.12 27.13
N ARG A 242 23.68 -7.13 28.02
CA ARG A 242 22.38 -6.82 28.63
C ARG A 242 21.42 -6.18 27.62
N VAL A 243 21.90 -5.23 26.82
CA VAL A 243 21.11 -4.60 25.76
C VAL A 243 20.58 -5.65 24.77
N ARG A 244 21.40 -6.64 24.38
CA ARG A 244 20.97 -7.73 23.50
C ARG A 244 19.81 -8.54 24.09
N LYS A 245 19.83 -8.87 25.39
CA LYS A 245 18.71 -9.55 26.06
C LYS A 245 17.44 -8.71 26.07
N VAL A 246 17.58 -7.40 26.21
CA VAL A 246 16.43 -6.47 26.13
C VAL A 246 15.86 -6.45 24.72
N ARG A 247 16.71 -6.40 23.70
CA ARG A 247 16.30 -6.48 22.29
C ARG A 247 15.56 -7.78 21.98
N GLU A 248 16.04 -8.91 22.49
CA GLU A 248 15.36 -10.22 22.37
C GLU A 248 13.95 -10.20 22.97
N ARG A 249 13.76 -9.52 24.12
CA ARG A 249 12.42 -9.36 24.71
C ARG A 249 11.52 -8.46 23.87
N GLU A 250 12.06 -7.41 23.26
CA GLU A 250 11.30 -6.56 22.32
C GLU A 250 10.86 -7.38 21.09
N TYR A 251 11.68 -8.31 20.59
CA TYR A 251 11.26 -9.22 19.52
C TYR A 251 10.10 -10.11 19.92
N VAL A 252 10.12 -10.72 21.12
CA VAL A 252 9.01 -11.56 21.60
C VAL A 252 7.71 -10.76 21.68
N PHE A 253 7.79 -9.50 22.10
CA PHE A 253 6.63 -8.60 22.11
C PHE A 253 6.09 -8.35 20.69
N ILE A 254 6.95 -8.05 19.72
CA ILE A 254 6.54 -7.84 18.32
C ILE A 254 5.99 -9.13 17.71
N ASP A 255 6.56 -10.29 18.03
CA ASP A 255 6.07 -11.60 17.57
C ASP A 255 4.66 -11.89 18.10
N THR A 256 4.36 -11.48 19.34
CA THR A 256 3.00 -11.54 19.90
C THR A 256 2.05 -10.62 19.14
N LEU A 257 2.50 -9.42 18.76
CA LEU A 257 1.69 -8.51 17.94
C LEU A 257 1.39 -9.08 16.55
N ASP A 258 2.37 -9.74 15.94
CA ASP A 258 2.24 -10.37 14.63
C ASP A 258 1.12 -11.43 14.59
N GLU A 259 0.86 -12.14 15.70
CA GLU A 259 -0.25 -13.08 15.83
C GLU A 259 -1.64 -12.41 15.68
N TYR A 260 -1.82 -11.18 16.19
CA TYR A 260 -3.08 -10.44 16.00
C TYR A 260 -3.24 -9.95 14.57
N PHE A 261 -2.15 -9.52 13.93
CA PHE A 261 -2.19 -9.20 12.51
C PHE A 261 -2.53 -10.43 11.66
N ALA A 262 -2.08 -11.62 12.06
CA ALA A 262 -2.45 -12.87 11.42
C ALA A 262 -3.94 -13.18 11.55
N GLU A 263 -4.50 -13.04 12.76
CA GLU A 263 -5.93 -13.21 13.04
C GLU A 263 -6.77 -12.20 12.24
N PHE A 264 -6.39 -10.92 12.27
CA PHE A 264 -7.03 -9.86 11.50
C PHE A 264 -7.00 -10.13 9.99
N HIS A 265 -5.85 -10.52 9.44
CA HIS A 265 -5.74 -10.82 8.02
C HIS A 265 -6.64 -12.00 7.63
N ALA A 266 -6.73 -13.04 8.47
CA ALA A 266 -7.59 -14.19 8.23
C ALA A 266 -9.08 -13.83 8.27
N SER A 267 -9.52 -13.00 9.22
CA SER A 267 -10.91 -12.55 9.32
C SER A 267 -11.30 -11.59 8.18
N MET A 268 -10.35 -10.76 7.75
CA MET A 268 -10.53 -9.81 6.64
C MET A 268 -10.63 -10.46 5.26
N GLN A 269 -10.06 -11.66 5.08
CA GLN A 269 -9.82 -12.22 3.75
C GLN A 269 -11.09 -12.33 2.89
N SER A 270 -12.19 -12.85 3.44
CA SER A 270 -13.46 -12.98 2.72
C SER A 270 -14.14 -11.63 2.46
N PRO A 271 -14.47 -10.81 3.50
CA PRO A 271 -15.18 -9.55 3.28
C PRO A 271 -14.41 -8.58 2.39
N TYR A 272 -13.09 -8.58 2.49
CA TYR A 272 -12.24 -7.75 1.63
C TYR A 272 -12.23 -8.24 0.18
N GLN A 273 -12.19 -9.54 -0.06
CA GLN A 273 -12.27 -10.09 -1.42
C GLN A 273 -13.63 -9.79 -2.06
N ASP A 274 -14.73 -9.91 -1.31
CA ASP A 274 -16.08 -9.62 -1.77
C ASP A 274 -16.23 -8.13 -2.14
N TRP A 275 -15.75 -7.23 -1.27
CA TRP A 275 -15.71 -5.80 -1.56
C TRP A 275 -14.87 -5.48 -2.81
N ARG A 276 -13.69 -6.08 -2.95
CA ARG A 276 -12.84 -5.89 -4.14
C ARG A 276 -13.52 -6.41 -5.41
N GLN A 277 -14.18 -7.57 -5.35
CA GLN A 277 -14.91 -8.09 -6.49
C GLN A 277 -16.07 -7.16 -6.90
N ALA A 278 -16.86 -6.70 -5.93
CA ALA A 278 -17.98 -5.79 -6.19
C ALA A 278 -17.51 -4.46 -6.79
N THR A 279 -16.42 -3.89 -6.24
CA THR A 279 -15.86 -2.63 -6.74
C THR A 279 -15.17 -2.78 -8.11
N PHE A 280 -14.68 -3.97 -8.48
CA PHE A 280 -14.07 -4.22 -9.79
C PHE A 280 -15.07 -3.97 -10.94
N ASP A 281 -16.26 -4.57 -10.86
CA ASP A 281 -17.27 -4.47 -11.92
C ASP A 281 -17.72 -3.01 -12.10
N GLU A 282 -17.94 -2.31 -10.99
CA GLU A 282 -18.34 -0.91 -10.96
C GLU A 282 -17.24 0.05 -11.44
N ALA A 283 -15.98 -0.19 -11.06
CA ALA A 283 -14.84 0.59 -11.51
C ALA A 283 -14.62 0.47 -13.03
N ILE A 284 -14.71 -0.76 -13.57
CA ILE A 284 -14.61 -1.02 -15.01
C ILE A 284 -15.76 -0.33 -15.76
N ALA A 285 -17.00 -0.47 -15.28
CA ALA A 285 -18.17 0.17 -15.89
C ALA A 285 -18.02 1.70 -15.92
N ARG A 286 -17.64 2.31 -14.79
CA ARG A 286 -17.36 3.75 -14.67
C ARG A 286 -16.29 4.19 -15.66
N GLN A 287 -15.18 3.47 -15.76
CA GLN A 287 -14.08 3.80 -16.66
C GLN A 287 -14.51 3.75 -18.14
N GLN A 288 -15.28 2.72 -18.54
CA GLN A 288 -15.81 2.59 -19.90
C GLN A 288 -16.78 3.73 -20.24
N LEU A 289 -17.67 4.10 -19.32
CA LEU A 289 -18.60 5.21 -19.50
C LEU A 289 -17.88 6.55 -19.64
N LEU A 290 -16.84 6.80 -18.84
CA LEU A 290 -16.01 8.00 -18.95
C LEU A 290 -15.22 8.05 -20.27
N ALA A 291 -14.67 6.92 -20.73
CA ALA A 291 -13.98 6.85 -22.02
C ALA A 291 -14.94 7.15 -23.18
N GLN A 292 -16.14 6.53 -23.16
CA GLN A 292 -17.19 6.82 -24.14
C GLN A 292 -17.64 8.28 -24.08
N ALA A 293 -17.81 8.84 -22.88
CA ALA A 293 -18.20 10.24 -22.69
C ALA A 293 -17.15 11.20 -23.25
N ARG A 294 -15.85 10.95 -23.03
CA ARG A 294 -14.75 11.74 -23.57
C ARG A 294 -14.72 11.68 -25.09
N ALA A 295 -14.78 10.48 -25.66
CA ALA A 295 -14.80 10.28 -27.11
C ALA A 295 -16.00 11.00 -27.76
N ARG A 296 -17.20 10.86 -27.19
CA ARG A 296 -18.41 11.55 -27.66
C ARG A 296 -18.32 13.06 -27.47
N THR A 297 -17.80 13.56 -26.36
CA THR A 297 -17.62 15.01 -26.14
C THR A 297 -16.68 15.60 -27.18
N PHE A 298 -15.54 14.94 -27.41
CA PHE A 298 -14.57 15.35 -28.42
C PHE A 298 -15.18 15.33 -29.83
N ALA A 299 -15.84 14.24 -30.20
CA ALA A 299 -16.53 14.13 -31.49
C ALA A 299 -17.65 15.18 -31.66
N GLY A 300 -18.38 15.49 -30.59
CA GLY A 300 -19.40 16.54 -30.57
C GLY A 300 -18.79 17.94 -30.80
N ILE A 301 -17.71 18.27 -30.10
CA ILE A 301 -16.96 19.54 -30.29
C ILE A 301 -16.42 19.64 -31.72
N VAL A 302 -15.76 18.59 -32.21
CA VAL A 302 -15.23 18.54 -33.58
C VAL A 302 -16.35 18.68 -34.61
N GLY A 303 -17.49 18.00 -34.42
CA GLY A 303 -18.66 18.10 -35.30
C GLY A 303 -19.23 19.51 -35.37
N ILE A 304 -19.31 20.22 -34.23
CA ILE A 304 -19.72 21.63 -34.18
C ILE A 304 -18.73 22.52 -34.93
N VAL A 305 -17.43 22.40 -34.65
CA VAL A 305 -16.38 23.23 -35.30
C VAL A 305 -16.34 22.98 -36.81
N ALA A 306 -16.38 21.72 -37.25
CA ALA A 306 -16.44 21.36 -38.66
C ALA A 306 -17.72 21.87 -39.33
N GLY A 307 -18.86 21.83 -38.62
CA GLY A 307 -20.12 22.37 -39.09
C GLY A 307 -20.09 23.90 -39.27
N ILE A 308 -19.43 24.63 -38.37
CA ILE A 308 -19.21 26.08 -38.50
C ILE A 308 -18.29 26.39 -39.70
N ALA A 309 -17.18 25.67 -39.85
CA ALA A 309 -16.25 25.85 -40.98
C ALA A 309 -16.90 25.51 -42.33
N ALA A 310 -17.79 24.52 -42.39
CA ALA A 310 -18.51 24.16 -43.61
C ALA A 310 -19.49 25.25 -44.08
N GLN A 311 -19.97 26.11 -43.18
CA GLN A 311 -20.81 27.27 -43.53
C GLN A 311 -20.03 28.38 -44.25
N THR A 312 -18.69 28.38 -44.19
CA THR A 312 -17.86 29.36 -44.91
C THR A 312 -17.46 28.90 -46.31
N SER A 313 -17.98 27.77 -46.80
CA SER A 313 -17.71 27.23 -48.13
C SER A 313 -18.69 27.77 -49.17
N ASP A 314 -18.24 28.04 -50.39
CA ASP A 314 -19.11 28.52 -51.49
C ASP A 314 -20.01 27.41 -52.11
N ASN A 315 -19.88 26.16 -51.65
CA ASN A 315 -20.66 25.03 -52.16
C ASN A 315 -21.92 24.79 -51.31
N SER A 316 -23.10 24.93 -51.91
CA SER A 316 -24.40 24.77 -51.23
C SER A 316 -24.60 23.39 -50.58
N ALA A 317 -24.02 22.33 -51.15
CA ALA A 317 -24.04 21.00 -50.56
C ALA A 317 -23.18 20.92 -49.29
N ILE A 318 -22.04 21.61 -49.26
CA ILE A 318 -21.12 21.67 -48.10
C ILE A 318 -21.72 22.57 -47.01
N GLN A 319 -22.36 23.67 -47.38
CA GLN A 319 -23.10 24.53 -46.44
C GLN A 319 -24.25 23.78 -45.75
N THR A 320 -25.05 23.01 -46.51
CA THR A 320 -26.15 22.20 -45.96
C THR A 320 -25.64 21.08 -45.06
N ALA A 321 -24.51 20.45 -45.42
CA ALA A 321 -23.82 19.49 -44.55
C ALA A 321 -23.29 20.15 -43.26
N GLY A 322 -22.94 21.43 -43.30
CA GLY A 322 -22.53 22.21 -42.13
C GLY A 322 -23.60 22.33 -41.06
N THR A 323 -24.87 22.57 -41.45
CA THR A 323 -26.00 22.63 -40.52
C THR A 323 -26.28 21.26 -39.86
N ILE A 324 -26.14 20.17 -40.61
CA ILE A 324 -26.26 18.80 -40.11
C ILE A 324 -25.11 18.48 -39.13
N GLY A 325 -23.89 18.95 -39.41
CA GLY A 325 -22.73 18.80 -38.53
C GLY A 325 -22.91 19.46 -37.16
N ILE A 326 -23.51 20.65 -37.11
CA ILE A 326 -23.79 21.37 -35.86
C ILE A 326 -24.85 20.63 -35.02
N ILE A 327 -25.96 20.22 -35.63
CA ILE A 327 -27.05 19.50 -34.93
C ILE A 327 -26.56 18.11 -34.47
N GLY A 328 -25.86 17.38 -35.34
CA GLY A 328 -25.27 16.10 -35.03
C GLY A 328 -24.24 16.20 -33.90
N GLY A 329 -23.36 17.21 -33.96
CA GLY A 329 -22.37 17.49 -32.91
C GLY A 329 -23.02 17.79 -31.55
N ALA A 330 -24.10 18.57 -31.52
CA ALA A 330 -24.84 18.87 -30.30
C ALA A 330 -25.53 17.63 -29.69
N MET A 331 -26.13 16.75 -30.51
CA MET A 331 -26.72 15.49 -30.03
C MET A 331 -25.67 14.53 -29.48
N ILE A 332 -24.53 14.39 -30.16
CA ILE A 332 -23.41 13.55 -29.70
C ILE A 332 -22.84 14.10 -28.39
N LEU A 333 -22.73 15.43 -28.26
CA LEU A 333 -22.32 16.08 -27.02
C LEU A 333 -23.30 15.79 -25.87
N LYS A 334 -24.62 15.88 -26.11
CA LYS A 334 -25.65 15.52 -25.12
C LYS A 334 -25.53 14.05 -24.70
N SER A 335 -25.28 13.14 -25.64
CA SER A 335 -25.01 11.72 -25.33
C SER A 335 -23.75 11.55 -24.47
N GLY A 336 -22.68 12.32 -24.74
CA GLY A 336 -21.48 12.35 -23.90
C GLY A 336 -21.78 12.82 -22.47
N LEU A 337 -22.64 13.83 -22.29
CA LEU A 337 -23.09 14.28 -20.96
C LEU A 337 -23.92 13.20 -20.25
N ALA A 338 -24.84 12.54 -20.94
CA ALA A 338 -25.64 11.45 -20.36
C ALA A 338 -24.75 10.30 -19.86
N LYS A 339 -23.68 9.96 -20.60
CA LYS A 339 -22.71 8.95 -20.17
C LYS A 339 -21.87 9.37 -18.96
N ARG A 340 -21.58 10.67 -18.80
CA ARG A 340 -20.99 11.18 -17.56
C ARG A 340 -21.95 11.06 -16.38
N ALA A 341 -23.24 11.33 -16.59
CA ALA A 341 -24.25 11.17 -15.55
C ALA A 341 -24.39 9.69 -15.14
N GLU A 342 -24.37 8.75 -16.10
CA GLU A 342 -24.35 7.30 -15.82
C GLU A 342 -23.08 6.89 -15.06
N ALA A 343 -21.90 7.40 -15.45
CA ALA A 343 -20.66 7.15 -14.71
C ALA A 343 -20.69 7.67 -13.27
N LYS A 344 -21.49 8.73 -13.01
CA LYS A 344 -21.69 9.25 -11.65
C LYS A 344 -22.52 8.29 -10.80
N ILE A 345 -23.53 7.62 -11.38
CA ILE A 345 -24.31 6.59 -10.68
C ILE A 345 -23.39 5.46 -10.20
N HIS A 346 -22.48 4.97 -11.04
CA HIS A 346 -21.50 3.95 -10.62
C HIS A 346 -20.56 4.47 -9.52
N ALA A 347 -20.23 5.77 -9.49
CA ALA A 347 -19.46 6.34 -8.39
C ALA A 347 -20.26 6.35 -7.07
N GLU A 348 -21.55 6.63 -7.12
CA GLU A 348 -22.46 6.56 -5.97
C GLU A 348 -22.59 5.10 -5.47
N VAL A 349 -22.70 4.12 -6.38
CA VAL A 349 -22.69 2.68 -6.01
C VAL A 349 -21.37 2.27 -5.35
N LEU A 350 -20.22 2.73 -5.85
CA LEU A 350 -18.92 2.46 -5.22
C LEU A 350 -18.87 3.00 -3.78
N GLN A 351 -19.50 4.15 -3.51
CA GLN A 351 -19.59 4.69 -2.15
C GLN A 351 -20.50 3.83 -1.26
N GLU A 352 -21.65 3.39 -1.77
CA GLU A 352 -22.55 2.48 -1.04
C GLU A 352 -21.87 1.14 -0.71
N LEU A 353 -21.12 0.58 -1.67
CA LEU A 353 -20.31 -0.62 -1.46
C LEU A 353 -19.22 -0.38 -0.41
N GLY A 354 -18.60 0.80 -0.42
CA GLY A 354 -17.69 1.26 0.62
C GLY A 354 -18.34 1.20 2.00
N THR A 355 -19.44 1.93 2.20
CA THR A 355 -20.18 1.97 3.49
C THR A 355 -20.64 0.58 3.95
N SER A 356 -21.08 -0.28 3.03
CA SER A 356 -21.45 -1.66 3.37
C SER A 356 -20.24 -2.46 3.85
N ALA A 357 -19.09 -2.33 3.16
CA ALA A 357 -17.87 -3.01 3.55
C ALA A 357 -17.31 -2.47 4.88
N GLU A 358 -17.44 -1.16 5.15
CA GLU A 358 -17.07 -0.59 6.45
C GLU A 358 -17.85 -1.26 7.58
N ALA A 359 -19.15 -1.49 7.42
CA ALA A 359 -19.96 -2.15 8.45
C ALA A 359 -19.51 -3.60 8.74
N GLU A 360 -18.93 -4.27 7.75
CA GLU A 360 -18.44 -5.65 7.86
C GLU A 360 -16.98 -5.72 8.38
N ILE A 361 -16.13 -4.78 7.95
CA ILE A 361 -14.70 -4.73 8.24
C ILE A 361 -14.40 -4.07 9.60
N THR A 362 -15.14 -3.02 9.96
CA THR A 362 -14.87 -2.21 11.16
C THR A 362 -14.78 -3.04 12.44
N PRO A 363 -15.64 -4.05 12.70
CA PRO A 363 -15.50 -4.89 13.88
C PRO A 363 -14.13 -5.55 13.99
N HIS A 364 -13.54 -5.99 12.88
CA HIS A 364 -12.23 -6.65 12.85
C HIS A 364 -11.09 -5.65 13.02
N THR A 365 -11.18 -4.47 12.40
CA THR A 365 -10.20 -3.39 12.62
C THR A 365 -10.23 -2.94 14.07
N MET A 366 -11.42 -2.77 14.65
CA MET A 366 -11.59 -2.44 16.07
C MET A 366 -11.10 -3.56 16.99
N GLU A 367 -11.26 -4.83 16.60
CA GLU A 367 -10.71 -5.96 17.36
C GLU A 367 -9.19 -5.97 17.33
N LEU A 368 -8.56 -5.79 16.16
CA LEU A 368 -7.11 -5.63 16.04
C LEU A 368 -6.63 -4.43 16.85
N GLU A 369 -7.30 -3.29 16.72
CA GLU A 369 -7.01 -2.08 17.50
C GLU A 369 -7.18 -2.35 18.99
N ASN A 370 -8.23 -3.04 19.42
CA ASN A 370 -8.50 -3.35 20.82
C ASN A 370 -7.58 -4.44 21.36
N GLN A 371 -7.14 -5.41 20.58
CA GLN A 371 -6.14 -6.41 20.99
C GLN A 371 -4.77 -5.74 21.09
N THR A 372 -4.43 -4.91 20.10
CA THR A 372 -3.27 -4.04 20.15
C THR A 372 -3.35 -3.16 21.39
N VAL A 373 -4.47 -2.45 21.65
CA VAL A 373 -4.73 -1.54 22.80
C VAL A 373 -4.89 -2.26 24.14
N ARG A 374 -5.42 -3.49 24.22
CA ARG A 374 -5.56 -4.27 25.47
C ARG A 374 -4.24 -4.84 25.93
N LEU A 375 -3.32 -5.11 25.00
CA LEU A 375 -1.92 -5.31 25.30
C LEU A 375 -1.17 -3.98 25.51
N THR A 376 -1.81 -2.82 25.28
CA THR A 376 -1.16 -1.50 25.25
C THR A 376 -2.06 -0.33 25.72
N GLY A 377 -2.64 -0.38 26.94
CA GLY A 377 -3.42 0.76 27.46
C GLY A 377 -2.65 2.08 27.28
N THR A 378 -3.25 3.08 26.61
CA THR A 378 -2.56 4.24 25.98
C THR A 378 -1.15 3.91 25.48
N VAL A 379 -1.03 3.42 24.24
CA VAL A 379 0.14 2.82 23.60
C VAL A 379 1.50 3.54 23.84
N ASP A 380 1.51 4.86 23.94
CA ASP A 380 2.73 5.60 24.30
C ASP A 380 3.15 5.31 25.73
N ALA A 381 2.23 5.38 26.68
CA ALA A 381 2.50 5.22 28.09
C ALA A 381 2.98 3.80 28.42
N GLN A 382 2.39 2.74 27.88
CA GLN A 382 2.80 1.36 28.22
C GLN A 382 4.03 0.84 27.45
N TYR A 383 4.29 1.32 26.23
CA TYR A 383 5.56 1.04 25.55
C TYR A 383 6.72 1.82 26.18
N GLU A 384 6.49 3.10 26.52
CA GLU A 384 7.41 3.86 27.37
C GLU A 384 7.54 3.20 28.73
N GLU A 385 6.47 2.65 29.32
CA GLU A 385 6.51 1.93 30.59
C GLU A 385 7.27 0.62 30.50
N LEU A 386 7.09 -0.17 29.43
CA LEU A 386 7.89 -1.37 29.19
C LEU A 386 9.36 -0.99 29.01
N ARG A 387 9.65 0.01 28.18
CA ARG A 387 11.01 0.53 27.99
C ARG A 387 11.57 1.07 29.30
N ARG A 388 10.75 1.73 30.13
CA ARG A 388 11.09 2.23 31.47
C ARG A 388 11.35 1.07 32.43
N ILE A 389 10.49 0.05 32.49
CA ILE A 389 10.67 -1.16 33.32
C ILE A 389 11.95 -1.89 32.91
N LEU A 390 12.16 -2.07 31.61
CA LEU A 390 13.38 -2.69 31.09
C LEU A 390 14.61 -1.85 31.47
N ARG A 391 14.53 -0.52 31.35
CA ARG A 391 15.58 0.41 31.77
C ARG A 391 15.81 0.34 33.28
N VAL A 392 14.76 0.28 34.10
CA VAL A 392 14.83 0.14 35.55
C VAL A 392 15.55 -1.16 35.93
N LEU A 393 15.10 -2.29 35.38
CA LEU A 393 15.75 -3.58 35.60
C LEU A 393 17.21 -3.54 35.17
N TYR A 394 17.53 -2.87 34.07
CA TYR A 394 18.91 -2.70 33.60
C TYR A 394 19.79 -1.90 34.57
N TYR A 395 19.33 -0.74 35.05
CA TYR A 395 20.08 0.11 35.98
C TYR A 395 20.20 -0.54 37.38
N GLU A 396 19.17 -1.26 37.84
CA GLU A 396 19.19 -2.06 39.06
C GLU A 396 20.23 -3.20 38.97
N GLU A 397 20.28 -3.90 37.83
CA GLU A 397 21.22 -5.02 37.61
C GLU A 397 22.69 -4.59 37.54
N ILE A 398 22.96 -3.31 37.24
CA ILE A 398 24.32 -2.73 37.16
C ILE A 398 24.67 -1.87 38.38
N GLY A 399 23.75 -1.68 39.32
CA GLY A 399 23.97 -0.90 40.55
C GLY A 399 24.16 0.59 40.31
N LEU A 400 23.60 1.14 39.22
CA LEU A 400 23.65 2.57 38.90
C LEU A 400 22.32 3.27 39.25
N ALA A 401 22.40 4.56 39.55
CA ALA A 401 21.21 5.37 39.81
C ALA A 401 20.37 5.53 38.53
N LEU A 402 19.04 5.50 38.68
CA LEU A 402 18.11 5.71 37.57
C LEU A 402 18.21 7.15 37.02
N PRO A 403 18.32 7.32 35.69
CA PRO A 403 18.16 8.62 35.04
C PRO A 403 16.82 9.28 35.43
N GLU A 404 16.80 10.61 35.54
CA GLU A 404 15.67 11.39 36.07
C GLU A 404 14.37 11.19 35.25
N ASP A 405 14.48 10.90 33.96
CA ASP A 405 13.39 10.58 33.03
C ASP A 405 12.89 9.12 33.12
N ALA A 406 13.61 8.25 33.83
CA ALA A 406 13.27 6.84 34.04
C ALA A 406 12.66 6.54 35.42
N GLN A 407 12.64 7.54 36.31
CA GLN A 407 12.08 7.42 37.66
C GLN A 407 10.53 7.41 37.61
N PRO A 408 9.84 6.65 38.48
CA PRO A 408 8.38 6.67 38.54
C PRO A 408 7.86 8.08 38.82
N LEU A 409 6.80 8.50 38.13
CA LEU A 409 6.09 9.75 38.48
C LEU A 409 5.59 9.64 39.93
N PRO A 410 5.63 10.72 40.72
CA PRO A 410 5.17 10.71 42.11
C PRO A 410 3.65 10.46 42.15
N GLY A 411 3.27 9.19 42.27
CA GLY A 411 1.89 8.71 42.24
C GLY A 411 1.74 7.19 42.11
N ASP A 412 2.66 6.51 41.41
CA ASP A 412 2.55 5.05 41.16
C ASP A 412 3.14 4.15 42.26
N SER A 413 3.95 4.69 43.18
CA SER A 413 4.52 3.91 44.28
C SER A 413 3.57 3.64 45.44
N ALA A 414 2.39 4.27 45.47
CA ALA A 414 1.46 4.16 46.61
C ALA A 414 0.58 2.90 46.59
N ALA A 415 0.57 2.13 45.49
CA ALA A 415 -0.33 0.98 45.35
C ALA A 415 0.24 -0.36 45.85
N ASN A 416 1.56 -0.47 46.07
CA ASN A 416 2.20 -1.76 46.39
C ASN A 416 2.63 -1.94 47.86
N ASP A 417 2.43 -0.95 48.72
CA ASP A 417 2.84 -1.00 50.14
C ASP A 417 1.73 -1.48 51.10
N SER A 418 0.60 -1.99 50.61
CA SER A 418 -0.53 -2.40 51.45
C SER A 418 -0.73 -3.92 51.61
N ALA A 419 0.18 -4.76 51.12
CA ALA A 419 0.02 -6.22 51.15
C ALA A 419 1.03 -6.98 52.04
N SER A 420 1.77 -6.31 52.92
CA SER A 420 2.70 -6.99 53.84
C SER A 420 2.65 -6.44 55.27
N ASP A 421 1.46 -6.37 55.89
CA ASP A 421 1.40 -6.41 57.35
C ASP A 421 -0.02 -6.72 57.85
N SER A 422 -0.28 -7.99 58.15
CA SER A 422 -1.19 -8.46 59.22
C SER A 422 -1.46 -9.95 59.07
N ASN A 423 -0.47 -10.76 59.38
CA ASN A 423 -0.75 -12.14 59.80
C ASN A 423 0.30 -12.63 60.79
N ASP A 424 0.31 -12.03 61.98
CA ASP A 424 0.81 -12.72 63.18
C ASP A 424 0.24 -12.07 64.45
N THR A 425 -0.70 -12.75 65.12
CA THR A 425 -0.80 -12.79 66.59
C THR A 425 -1.86 -13.83 67.00
N SER A 426 -1.35 -15.06 67.14
CA SER A 426 -1.64 -16.06 68.16
C SER A 426 -3.00 -16.05 68.90
N GLU A 427 -3.71 -17.17 68.72
CA GLU A 427 -4.66 -17.77 69.66
C GLU A 427 -4.11 -17.89 71.09
N THR A 428 -5.01 -17.67 72.05
CA THR A 428 -5.11 -18.37 73.33
C THR A 428 -6.23 -19.39 73.26
#